data_AF-A0AAE3GZP5-F1
#
_entry.id   AF-A0AAE3GZP5-F1
#
_cell.length_a   1.000
_cell.length_b   1.000
_cell.length_c   1.000
_cell.angle_alpha   90.00
_cell.angle_beta   90.00
_cell.angle_gamma   90.00
#
_symmetry.space_group_name_H-M   'P 1'
#
loop_
_entity.id
_entity.type
_entity.pdbx_description
1 polymer ?
#
loop_
_entity_poly.entity_id
_entity_poly.type
_entity_poly.pdbx_seq_one_letter_code
_entity_poly.pdbx_strand_id
1 'polypeptide(L)'
;MKKQFFILLGVVGLGLASCSKEDDVTPSSLEGTYNLETIALKTKVVDEALEEENENVASQKMYYTFSADGTYKTNAYWSIGEIATDGTVSTGKYTVKGNTLNITYKDEDLGKEMTQSMQIKTNSDTQLVLFIGLDELKDSFKAAGTGLDPFTKAFLDLFLSQMVQFEYTLTFKKA
;
A
#
# COMPACT_ATOMS: atom_id res chain seq x y z
N MET A 1 -39.83 -61.98 -18.46
CA MET A 1 -38.95 -61.45 -17.40
C MET A 1 -37.62 -61.05 -18.03
N LYS A 2 -37.29 -59.76 -18.04
CA LYS A 2 -35.97 -59.24 -18.40
C LYS A 2 -35.60 -58.22 -17.31
N LYS A 3 -34.49 -58.47 -16.63
CA LYS A 3 -33.82 -57.54 -15.72
C LYS A 3 -32.34 -57.67 -16.00
N GLN A 4 -31.67 -56.56 -16.23
CA GLN A 4 -30.67 -56.04 -15.29
C GLN A 4 -30.16 -54.69 -15.79
N PHE A 5 -30.28 -53.71 -14.90
CA PHE A 5 -29.82 -52.33 -15.03
C PHE A 5 -28.33 -52.30 -14.66
N PHE A 6 -27.50 -51.71 -15.51
CA PHE A 6 -26.12 -51.36 -15.16
C PHE A 6 -26.11 -49.98 -14.49
N ILE A 7 -25.60 -49.92 -13.25
CA ILE A 7 -25.35 -48.69 -12.51
C ILE A 7 -23.92 -48.25 -12.82
N LEU A 8 -23.77 -47.07 -13.43
CA LEU A 8 -22.52 -46.34 -13.58
C LEU A 8 -22.34 -45.48 -12.33
N LEU A 9 -21.32 -45.75 -11.51
CA LEU A 9 -21.01 -44.97 -10.30
C LEU A 9 -19.61 -44.37 -10.44
N GLY A 10 -19.56 -43.06 -10.21
CA GLY A 10 -18.52 -42.15 -10.65
C GLY A 10 -17.19 -42.26 -9.93
N VAL A 11 -16.16 -41.84 -10.66
CA VAL A 11 -14.79 -41.64 -10.22
C VAL A 11 -14.75 -40.53 -9.16
N VAL A 12 -14.36 -40.89 -7.94
CA VAL A 12 -13.94 -39.93 -6.91
C VAL A 12 -12.56 -39.44 -7.29
N GLY A 13 -12.49 -38.31 -7.99
CA GLY A 13 -11.27 -37.53 -8.14
C GLY A 13 -11.03 -36.74 -6.85
N LEU A 14 -10.08 -37.17 -6.04
CA LEU A 14 -9.50 -36.36 -4.96
C LEU A 14 -8.73 -35.21 -5.61
N GLY A 15 -9.46 -34.14 -5.91
CA GLY A 15 -8.91 -32.86 -6.33
C GLY A 15 -8.10 -32.25 -5.18
N LEU A 16 -6.79 -32.24 -5.39
CA LEU A 16 -5.78 -31.34 -4.85
C LEU A 16 -6.37 -30.15 -4.08
N ALA A 17 -6.30 -30.19 -2.75
CA ALA A 17 -6.28 -29.00 -1.92
C ALA A 17 -4.96 -28.26 -2.19
N SER A 18 -4.89 -27.54 -3.32
CA SER A 18 -3.87 -26.53 -3.55
C SER A 18 -4.27 -25.30 -2.73
N CYS A 19 -3.98 -25.33 -1.43
CA CYS A 19 -3.81 -24.11 -0.65
C CYS A 19 -2.61 -23.38 -1.26
N SER A 20 -2.84 -22.46 -2.18
CA SER A 20 -1.90 -21.38 -2.43
C SER A 20 -1.85 -20.56 -1.15
N LYS A 21 -0.88 -20.85 -0.28
CA LYS A 21 -0.41 -19.84 0.66
C LYS A 21 0.04 -18.67 -0.21
N GLU A 22 -0.58 -17.51 -0.05
CA GLU A 22 0.10 -16.29 -0.47
C GLU A 22 1.43 -16.30 0.28
N ASP A 23 2.53 -16.50 -0.43
CA ASP A 23 3.85 -16.49 0.18
C ASP A 23 4.03 -15.13 0.85
N ASP A 24 4.35 -15.13 2.15
CA ASP A 24 4.58 -13.89 2.90
C ASP A 24 5.62 -13.02 2.17
N VAL A 25 5.30 -11.74 1.98
CA VAL A 25 6.24 -10.82 1.34
C VAL A 25 7.44 -10.62 2.27
N THR A 26 8.64 -10.76 1.70
CA THR A 26 9.93 -10.53 2.35
C THR A 26 10.68 -9.38 1.68
N PRO A 27 11.66 -8.75 2.35
CA PRO A 27 12.53 -7.74 1.73
C PRO A 27 13.15 -8.21 0.40
N SER A 28 13.62 -9.47 0.34
CA SER A 28 14.17 -10.06 -0.88
C SER A 28 13.14 -10.19 -2.01
N SER A 29 11.88 -10.52 -1.69
CA SER A 29 10.81 -10.59 -2.71
C SER A 29 10.35 -9.21 -3.21
N LEU A 30 10.62 -8.15 -2.44
CA LEU A 30 10.30 -6.77 -2.82
C LEU A 30 11.46 -6.11 -3.59
N GLU A 31 12.66 -6.70 -3.61
CA GLU A 31 13.84 -6.13 -4.26
C GLU A 31 13.58 -5.78 -5.74
N GLY A 32 14.05 -4.59 -6.15
CA GLY A 32 13.92 -4.08 -7.50
C GLY A 32 13.51 -2.61 -7.56
N THR A 33 13.36 -2.12 -8.79
CA THR A 33 12.90 -0.75 -9.08
C THR A 33 11.46 -0.79 -9.58
N TYR A 34 10.64 0.11 -9.04
CA TYR A 34 9.21 0.21 -9.27
C TYR A 34 8.88 1.64 -9.66
N ASN A 35 8.33 1.84 -10.86
CA ASN A 35 7.88 3.14 -11.34
C ASN A 35 6.41 3.31 -11.00
N LEU A 36 6.04 4.43 -10.37
CA LEU A 36 4.66 4.72 -10.04
C LEU A 36 3.90 5.06 -11.33
N GLU A 37 2.82 4.33 -11.60
CA GLU A 37 2.00 4.53 -12.79
C GLU A 37 0.69 5.22 -12.46
N THR A 38 0.02 4.80 -11.39
CA THR A 38 -1.27 5.39 -11.00
C THR A 38 -1.40 5.59 -9.50
N ILE A 39 -2.20 6.61 -9.17
CA ILE A 39 -2.64 6.95 -7.82
C ILE A 39 -4.16 6.95 -7.87
N ALA A 40 -4.81 6.21 -6.97
CA ALA A 40 -6.25 6.27 -6.80
C ALA A 40 -6.59 6.62 -5.35
N LEU A 41 -7.50 7.58 -5.17
CA LEU A 41 -7.97 8.04 -3.88
C LEU A 41 -9.48 7.86 -3.80
N LYS A 42 -9.98 7.33 -2.68
CA LYS A 42 -11.39 7.39 -2.31
C LYS A 42 -11.52 7.99 -0.92
N THR A 43 -12.26 9.08 -0.81
CA THR A 43 -12.41 9.84 0.42
C THR A 43 -13.87 10.12 0.71
N LYS A 44 -14.25 9.94 1.97
CA LYS A 44 -15.55 10.37 2.46
C LYS A 44 -15.39 11.06 3.81
N VAL A 45 -15.79 12.32 3.87
CA VAL A 45 -15.88 13.10 5.10
C VAL A 45 -17.33 13.09 5.59
N VAL A 46 -17.53 13.27 6.90
CA VAL A 46 -18.87 13.43 7.49
C VAL A 46 -19.64 14.54 6.75
N ASP A 47 -20.90 14.25 6.42
CA ASP A 47 -21.82 15.15 5.70
C ASP A 47 -21.39 15.57 4.28
N GLU A 48 -20.32 14.99 3.74
CA GLU A 48 -19.86 15.19 2.37
C GLU A 48 -20.13 13.95 1.49
N ALA A 49 -20.14 14.18 0.17
CA ALA A 49 -20.24 13.10 -0.79
C ALA A 49 -18.95 12.27 -0.82
N LEU A 50 -19.05 11.05 -1.35
CA LEU A 50 -17.85 10.27 -1.66
C LEU A 50 -17.14 10.94 -2.84
N GLU A 51 -15.86 11.21 -2.68
CA GLU A 51 -14.97 11.65 -3.74
C GLU A 51 -14.09 10.48 -4.18
N GLU A 52 -13.92 10.35 -5.50
CA GLU A 52 -13.04 9.36 -6.10
C GLU A 52 -12.14 10.04 -7.12
N GLU A 53 -10.84 9.85 -7.00
CA GLU A 53 -9.84 10.33 -7.92
C GLU A 53 -8.99 9.17 -8.43
N ASN A 54 -8.60 9.22 -9.70
CA ASN A 54 -7.69 8.26 -10.29
C ASN A 54 -6.83 8.97 -11.32
N GLU A 55 -5.54 9.10 -11.01
CA GLU A 55 -4.58 9.82 -11.82
C GLU A 55 -3.53 8.86 -12.38
N ASN A 56 -3.21 9.01 -13.67
CA ASN A 56 -2.03 8.41 -14.27
C ASN A 56 -0.85 9.37 -14.15
N VAL A 57 0.15 8.98 -13.38
CA VAL A 57 1.34 9.78 -13.06
C VAL A 57 2.61 9.23 -13.71
N ALA A 58 2.51 8.28 -14.64
CA ALA A 58 3.66 7.64 -15.26
C ALA A 58 4.61 8.64 -15.96
N SER A 59 4.07 9.75 -16.47
CA SER A 59 4.84 10.83 -17.11
C SER A 59 5.76 11.57 -16.13
N GLN A 60 5.45 11.55 -14.83
CA GLN A 60 6.25 12.16 -13.76
C GLN A 60 7.49 11.33 -13.41
N LYS A 61 7.55 10.06 -13.83
CA LYS A 61 8.70 9.16 -13.63
C LYS A 61 9.13 9.04 -12.16
N MET A 62 8.15 9.03 -11.25
CA MET A 62 8.38 8.71 -9.84
C MET A 62 8.74 7.24 -9.69
N TYR A 63 9.73 6.92 -8.84
CA TYR A 63 10.18 5.55 -8.63
C TYR A 63 10.59 5.25 -7.20
N TYR A 64 10.56 3.97 -6.85
CA TYR A 64 11.16 3.40 -5.65
C TYR A 64 12.08 2.25 -6.04
N THR A 65 13.29 2.24 -5.49
CA THR A 65 14.20 1.10 -5.58
C THR A 65 14.38 0.51 -4.19
N PHE A 66 13.89 -0.71 -3.98
CA PHE A 66 14.03 -1.45 -2.72
C PHE A 66 15.23 -2.39 -2.79
N SER A 67 16.05 -2.38 -1.75
CA SER A 67 17.18 -3.29 -1.55
C SER A 67 16.81 -4.34 -0.50
N ALA A 68 17.32 -5.57 -0.64
CA ALA A 68 17.05 -6.65 0.32
C ALA A 68 17.55 -6.38 1.76
N ASP A 69 18.42 -5.39 1.95
CA ASP A 69 18.97 -4.97 3.26
C ASP A 69 18.01 -4.09 4.09
N GLY A 70 16.80 -3.82 3.58
CA GLY A 70 15.82 -2.96 4.27
C GLY A 70 16.01 -1.47 4.00
N THR A 71 16.79 -1.08 2.99
CA THR A 71 16.91 0.31 2.53
C THR A 71 16.18 0.53 1.21
N TYR A 72 15.72 1.76 0.96
CA TYR A 72 15.16 2.15 -0.32
C TYR A 72 15.72 3.48 -0.82
N LYS A 73 15.60 3.73 -2.13
CA LYS A 73 15.86 5.00 -2.81
C LYS A 73 14.62 5.45 -3.56
N THR A 74 14.35 6.74 -3.62
CA THR A 74 13.23 7.30 -4.39
C THR A 74 13.52 8.73 -4.82
N ASN A 75 12.88 9.19 -5.89
CA ASN A 75 12.75 10.61 -6.22
C ASN A 75 11.39 11.21 -5.83
N ALA A 76 10.50 10.42 -5.22
CA ALA A 76 9.23 10.88 -4.74
C ALA A 76 9.32 11.33 -3.28
N TYR A 77 8.64 12.42 -2.96
CA TYR A 77 8.42 12.88 -1.60
C TYR A 77 6.94 12.76 -1.24
N TRP A 78 6.68 12.64 0.06
CA TRP A 78 5.35 12.51 0.62
C TRP A 78 5.05 13.75 1.47
N SER A 79 3.84 14.23 1.33
CA SER A 79 3.22 15.23 2.22
C SER A 79 1.83 14.73 2.62
N ILE A 80 1.11 15.51 3.44
CA ILE A 80 -0.21 15.09 3.91
C ILE A 80 -1.19 15.07 2.73
N GLY A 81 -1.46 13.87 2.21
CA GLY A 81 -2.43 13.65 1.14
C GLY A 81 -1.88 13.73 -0.28
N GLU A 82 -0.57 13.94 -0.46
CA GLU A 82 0.04 14.05 -1.79
C GLU A 82 1.37 13.26 -1.87
N ILE A 83 1.64 12.73 -3.06
CA ILE A 83 2.93 12.20 -3.46
C ILE A 83 3.35 12.90 -4.75
N ALA A 84 4.56 13.45 -4.75
CA ALA A 84 5.08 14.23 -5.87
C ALA A 84 6.60 14.06 -6.00
N THR A 85 7.19 14.71 -7.00
CA THR A 85 8.64 14.67 -7.26
C THR A 85 9.16 16.04 -7.71
N ASP A 86 10.26 16.48 -7.12
CA ASP A 86 11.06 17.62 -7.58
C ASP A 86 12.35 17.18 -8.31
N GLY A 87 12.59 15.86 -8.37
CA GLY A 87 13.78 15.23 -8.96
C GLY A 87 14.88 14.94 -7.94
N THR A 88 14.76 15.39 -6.69
CA THR A 88 15.71 15.11 -5.62
C THR A 88 15.62 13.64 -5.20
N VAL A 89 16.75 12.94 -5.19
CA VAL A 89 16.79 11.54 -4.76
C VAL A 89 17.05 11.46 -3.26
N SER A 90 16.17 10.78 -2.55
CA SER A 90 16.30 10.48 -1.12
C SER A 90 16.50 8.99 -0.88
N THR A 91 17.01 8.67 0.31
CA THR A 91 17.17 7.30 0.81
C THR A 91 16.43 7.15 2.12
N GLY A 92 15.79 6.01 2.34
CA GLY A 92 15.13 5.70 3.60
C GLY A 92 15.29 4.23 3.99
N LYS A 93 14.59 3.85 5.06
CA LYS A 93 14.52 2.48 5.53
C LYS A 93 13.09 1.97 5.39
N TYR A 94 12.96 0.67 5.19
CA TYR A 94 11.68 0.00 5.19
C TYR A 94 11.75 -1.33 5.93
N THR A 95 10.60 -1.81 6.37
CA THR A 95 10.42 -3.17 6.89
C THR A 95 9.19 -3.80 6.27
N VAL A 96 9.19 -5.12 6.16
CA VAL A 96 8.03 -5.90 5.72
C VAL A 96 7.69 -6.92 6.80
N LYS A 97 6.42 -7.00 7.19
CA LYS A 97 5.89 -8.01 8.12
C LYS A 97 4.58 -8.55 7.56
N GLY A 98 4.59 -9.79 7.05
CA GLY A 98 3.48 -10.33 6.26
C GLY A 98 3.25 -9.45 5.02
N ASN A 99 2.01 -9.04 4.79
CA ASN A 99 1.65 -8.14 3.69
C ASN A 99 1.67 -6.66 4.08
N THR A 100 2.38 -6.27 5.13
CA THR A 100 2.50 -4.85 5.53
C THR A 100 3.92 -4.34 5.26
N LEU A 101 4.02 -3.33 4.40
CA LEU A 101 5.20 -2.52 4.16
C LEU A 101 5.17 -1.28 5.07
N ASN A 102 6.21 -1.06 5.85
CA ASN A 102 6.40 0.19 6.59
C ASN A 102 7.59 0.92 5.99
N ILE A 103 7.38 2.14 5.49
CA ILE A 103 8.47 3.01 5.02
C ILE A 103 8.68 4.16 5.99
N THR A 104 9.93 4.51 6.24
CA THR A 104 10.30 5.68 7.03
C THR A 104 10.80 6.77 6.11
N TYR A 105 10.14 7.93 6.12
CA TYR A 105 10.43 9.08 5.27
C TYR A 105 10.39 10.37 6.09
N LYS A 106 10.95 11.45 5.55
CA LYS A 106 10.78 12.78 6.11
C LYS A 106 9.59 13.44 5.40
N ASP A 107 8.55 13.74 6.15
CA ASP A 107 7.38 14.46 5.65
C ASP A 107 7.77 15.92 5.34
N GLU A 108 7.39 16.42 4.17
CA GLU A 108 7.77 17.76 3.72
C GLU A 108 7.09 18.88 4.50
N ASP A 109 5.78 18.73 4.78
CA ASP A 109 4.99 19.75 5.46
C ASP A 109 5.34 19.85 6.94
N LEU A 110 5.50 18.69 7.58
CA LEU A 110 5.78 18.61 9.01
C LEU A 110 7.28 18.74 9.31
N GLY A 111 8.15 18.46 8.33
CA GLY A 111 9.59 18.42 8.51
C GLY A 111 10.06 17.34 9.50
N LYS A 112 9.22 16.33 9.76
CA LYS A 112 9.45 15.25 10.72
C LYS A 112 9.63 13.90 10.03
N GLU A 113 10.38 13.02 10.68
CA GLU A 113 10.39 11.61 10.27
C GLU A 113 9.04 10.98 10.60
N MET A 114 8.46 10.32 9.61
CA MET A 114 7.21 9.60 9.68
C MET A 114 7.40 8.16 9.22
N THR A 115 6.60 7.26 9.79
CA THR A 115 6.50 5.89 9.29
C THR A 115 5.12 5.71 8.68
N GLN A 116 5.06 5.46 7.37
CA GLN A 116 3.84 5.12 6.68
C GLN A 116 3.69 3.60 6.59
N SER A 117 2.59 3.09 7.15
CA SER A 117 2.17 1.70 6.99
C SER A 117 1.33 1.54 5.72
N MET A 118 1.62 0.54 4.90
CA MET A 118 0.91 0.22 3.67
C MET A 118 0.66 -1.28 3.58
N GLN A 119 -0.52 -1.67 3.13
CA GLN A 119 -0.80 -3.05 2.76
C GLN A 119 -0.29 -3.31 1.34
N ILE A 120 0.43 -4.40 1.16
CA ILE A 120 0.85 -4.94 -0.12
C ILE A 120 -0.31 -5.78 -0.65
N LYS A 121 -1.04 -5.27 -1.64
CA LYS A 121 -2.16 -5.98 -2.28
C LYS A 121 -1.70 -6.91 -3.39
N THR A 122 -0.63 -6.53 -4.08
CA THR A 122 -0.01 -7.30 -5.15
C THR A 122 1.50 -7.13 -5.06
N ASN A 123 2.26 -8.23 -5.09
CA ASN A 123 3.70 -8.24 -5.36
C ASN A 123 4.00 -9.33 -6.38
N SER A 124 4.45 -8.95 -7.58
CA SER A 124 4.67 -9.85 -8.71
C SER A 124 5.88 -9.41 -9.54
N ASP A 125 6.25 -10.21 -10.53
CA ASP A 125 7.35 -9.90 -11.44
C ASP A 125 7.13 -8.63 -12.28
N THR A 126 5.89 -8.16 -12.40
CA THR A 126 5.55 -7.00 -13.23
C THR A 126 4.98 -5.81 -12.46
N GLN A 127 4.45 -6.04 -11.25
CA GLN A 127 3.62 -5.04 -10.57
C GLN A 127 3.74 -5.14 -9.05
N LEU A 128 3.74 -3.98 -8.41
CA LEU A 128 3.54 -3.80 -6.98
C LEU A 128 2.30 -2.90 -6.79
N VAL A 129 1.37 -3.31 -5.91
CA VAL A 129 0.21 -2.48 -5.54
C VAL A 129 0.21 -2.29 -4.03
N LEU A 130 0.27 -1.03 -3.61
CA LEU A 130 0.24 -0.64 -2.21
C LEU A 130 -1.09 0.06 -1.90
N PHE A 131 -1.60 -0.17 -0.70
CA PHE A 131 -2.86 0.38 -0.22
C PHE A 131 -2.70 0.97 1.18
N ILE A 132 -3.25 2.17 1.39
CA ILE A 132 -3.37 2.82 2.69
C ILE A 132 -4.86 2.99 2.96
N GLY A 133 -5.35 2.33 4.00
CA GLY A 133 -6.70 2.55 4.51
C GLY A 133 -6.72 3.63 5.61
N LEU A 134 -7.93 3.97 6.04
CA LEU A 134 -8.14 4.92 7.14
C LEU A 134 -7.41 4.52 8.43
N ASP A 135 -7.38 3.21 8.74
CA ASP A 135 -6.73 2.72 9.96
C ASP A 135 -5.20 2.82 9.84
N GLU A 136 -4.62 2.44 8.70
CA GLU A 136 -3.19 2.62 8.45
C GLU A 136 -2.78 4.09 8.52
N LEU A 137 -3.58 4.99 7.94
CA LEU A 137 -3.33 6.43 8.01
C LEU A 137 -3.36 6.95 9.45
N LYS A 138 -4.37 6.54 10.24
CA LYS A 138 -4.47 6.91 11.66
C LYS A 138 -3.27 6.42 12.46
N ASP A 139 -2.79 5.21 12.19
CA ASP A 139 -1.65 4.66 12.91
C ASP A 139 -0.33 5.34 12.53
N SER A 140 -0.14 5.70 11.26
CA SER A 140 1.00 6.53 10.82
C SER A 140 1.03 7.89 11.53
N PHE A 141 -0.12 8.57 11.66
CA PHE A 141 -0.19 9.85 12.37
C PHE A 141 -0.03 9.72 13.89
N LYS A 142 -0.57 8.67 14.51
CA LYS A 142 -0.35 8.41 15.94
C LYS A 142 1.14 8.19 16.24
N ALA A 143 1.84 7.45 15.38
CA ALA A 143 3.28 7.23 15.51
C ALA A 143 4.08 8.54 15.38
N ALA A 144 3.68 9.43 14.47
CA ALA A 144 4.29 10.76 14.32
C ALA A 144 3.97 11.70 15.50
N GLY A 145 2.80 11.52 16.13
CA GLY A 145 2.22 12.42 17.13
C GLY A 145 3.04 12.63 18.42
N THR A 146 4.09 11.84 18.68
CA THR A 146 5.02 12.09 19.79
C THR A 146 5.98 13.26 19.53
N GLY A 147 6.14 13.67 18.27
CA GLY A 147 7.05 14.75 17.85
C GLY A 147 6.37 16.01 17.32
N LEU A 148 5.03 16.04 17.29
CA LEU A 148 4.21 17.16 16.82
C LEU A 148 3.85 18.11 17.95
N ASP A 149 3.74 19.41 17.65
CA ASP A 149 3.25 20.37 18.62
C ASP A 149 1.74 20.14 18.92
N PRO A 150 1.22 20.62 20.06
CA PRO A 150 -0.15 20.35 20.47
C PRO A 150 -1.21 20.83 19.49
N PHE A 151 -0.96 21.94 18.77
CA PHE A 151 -1.93 22.47 17.82
C PHE A 151 -2.02 21.59 16.57
N THR A 152 -0.87 21.25 15.97
CA THR A 152 -0.81 20.34 14.82
C THR A 152 -1.42 18.98 15.15
N LYS A 153 -1.12 18.44 16.35
CA LYS A 153 -1.72 17.19 16.82
C LYS A 153 -3.25 17.28 16.91
N ALA A 154 -3.78 18.33 17.54
CA ALA A 154 -5.22 18.51 17.68
C ALA A 154 -5.92 18.70 16.33
N PHE A 155 -5.28 19.40 15.40
CA PHE A 155 -5.79 19.57 14.04
C PHE A 155 -5.86 18.22 13.30
N LEU A 156 -4.81 17.40 13.34
CA LEU A 156 -4.80 16.07 12.73
C LEU A 156 -5.83 15.14 13.37
N ASP A 157 -5.94 15.14 14.70
CA ASP A 157 -6.94 14.33 15.42
C ASP A 157 -8.36 14.74 15.00
N LEU A 158 -8.63 16.04 14.86
CA LEU A 158 -9.91 16.54 14.36
C LEU A 158 -10.16 16.13 12.90
N PHE A 159 -9.19 16.35 12.01
CA PHE A 159 -9.27 15.96 10.60
C PHE A 159 -9.60 14.47 10.44
N LEU A 160 -8.85 13.60 11.12
CA LEU A 160 -9.06 12.15 11.08
C LEU A 160 -10.37 11.70 11.72
N SER A 161 -10.93 12.48 12.66
CA SER A 161 -12.23 12.18 13.27
C SER A 161 -13.40 12.42 12.31
N GLN A 162 -13.22 13.30 11.33
CA GLN A 162 -14.24 13.61 10.31
C GLN A 162 -14.17 12.66 9.12
N MET A 163 -13.07 11.90 8.94
CA MET A 163 -12.97 10.95 7.84
C MET A 163 -13.71 9.65 8.15
N VAL A 164 -14.72 9.37 7.32
CA VAL A 164 -15.50 8.12 7.33
C VAL A 164 -14.82 7.04 6.50
N GLN A 165 -14.23 7.43 5.37
CA GLN A 165 -13.53 6.53 4.46
C GLN A 165 -12.29 7.21 3.91
N PHE A 166 -11.21 6.44 3.82
CA PHE A 166 -9.97 6.81 3.14
C PHE A 166 -9.35 5.54 2.58
N GLU A 167 -9.15 5.55 1.27
CA GLU A 167 -8.48 4.49 0.53
C GLU A 167 -7.53 5.13 -0.46
N TYR A 168 -6.24 4.92 -0.26
CA TYR A 168 -5.20 5.44 -1.16
C TYR A 168 -4.43 4.27 -1.75
N THR A 169 -4.51 4.11 -3.06
CA THR A 169 -3.90 2.99 -3.79
C THR A 169 -2.83 3.50 -4.73
N LEU A 170 -1.63 2.96 -4.58
CA LEU A 170 -0.49 3.22 -5.44
C LEU A 170 -0.20 1.99 -6.30
N THR A 171 -0.22 2.15 -7.61
CA THR A 171 0.11 1.07 -8.55
C THR A 171 1.43 1.36 -9.22
N PHE A 172 2.37 0.43 -9.07
CA PHE A 172 3.70 0.52 -9.66
C PHE A 172 3.94 -0.57 -10.68
N LYS A 173 4.69 -0.23 -11.71
CA LYS A 173 5.27 -1.18 -12.65
C LYS A 173 6.71 -1.47 -12.29
N LYS A 174 7.05 -2.76 -12.20
CA LYS A 174 8.43 -3.20 -12.00
C LYS A 174 9.25 -2.94 -13.26
N ALA A 175 10.44 -2.35 -13.09
CA ALA A 175 11.35 -1.97 -14.17
C ALA A 175 12.21 -3.15 -14.65
#